data_AF-V7BHY6-F1
#
_entry.id   AF-V7BHY6-F1
#
_cell.length_a   1.000
_cell.length_b   1.000
_cell.length_c   1.000
_cell.angle_alpha   90.00
_cell.angle_beta   90.00
_cell.angle_gamma   90.00
#
_symmetry.space_group_name_H-M   'P 1'
#
loop_
_entity.id
_entity.type
_entity.pdbx_description
1 polymer ?
#
loop_
_entity_poly.entity_id
_entity_poly.type
_entity_poly.pdbx_seq_one_letter_code
_entity_poly.pdbx_strand_id
1 'polypeptide(L)' 'ARQSLIVRGLFPMLADPRHPAENKSGTSESILKVALDHGKTFGIIKPHDRVVVCQKVGDSSVVKIIELDD' A
#
# COMPACT_ATOMS: atom_id res chain seq x y z
N ALA A 1 -5.85 -10.00 7.56
CA ALA A 1 -4.48 -9.64 7.99
C ALA A 1 -3.77 -10.80 8.69
N ARG A 2 -4.13 -11.19 9.93
CA ARG A 2 -3.36 -12.17 10.74
C ARG A 2 -2.99 -13.49 10.03
N GLN A 3 -3.87 -14.07 9.23
CA GLN A 3 -3.59 -15.32 8.51
C GLN A 3 -2.40 -15.23 7.55
N SER A 4 -2.05 -14.03 7.09
CA SER A 4 -0.95 -13.83 6.15
C SER A 4 0.44 -13.84 6.82
N LEU A 5 0.50 -13.91 8.17
CA LEU A 5 1.76 -14.00 8.92
C LEU A 5 2.51 -15.32 8.69
N ILE A 6 1.88 -16.32 8.07
CA ILE A 6 2.55 -17.55 7.65
C ILE A 6 3.51 -17.32 6.47
N VAL A 7 3.37 -16.20 5.76
CA VAL A 7 4.16 -15.89 4.56
C VAL A 7 5.42 -15.11 4.95
N ARG A 8 6.58 -15.67 4.61
CA ARG A 8 7.88 -15.01 4.84
C ARG A 8 7.94 -13.66 4.13
N GLY A 9 8.38 -12.63 4.85
CA GLY A 9 8.61 -11.30 4.30
C GLY A 9 7.35 -10.44 4.14
N LEU A 10 6.17 -10.94 4.52
CA LEU A 10 4.94 -10.16 4.49
C LEU A 10 4.71 -9.43 5.81
N PHE A 11 4.55 -8.11 5.75
CA PHE A 11 4.16 -7.28 6.87
C PHE A 11 2.69 -6.84 6.73
N PRO A 12 1.73 -7.55 7.37
CA PRO A 12 0.32 -7.26 7.17
C PRO A 12 -0.11 -5.99 7.89
N MET A 13 -0.84 -5.13 7.17
CA MET A 13 -1.55 -3.98 7.73
C MET A 13 -3.05 -4.11 7.43
N LEU A 14 -3.88 -3.56 8.32
CA LEU A 14 -5.32 -3.48 8.12
C LEU A 14 -5.69 -2.00 8.04
N ALA A 15 -6.20 -1.56 6.88
CA ALA A 15 -6.74 -0.22 6.74
C ALA A 15 -8.03 -0.07 7.57
N ASP A 16 -8.27 1.12 8.10
CA ASP A 16 -9.48 1.42 8.87
C ASP A 16 -10.73 1.16 7.99
N PRO A 17 -11.71 0.35 8.43
CA PRO A 17 -12.92 0.07 7.66
C PRO A 17 -13.79 1.32 7.42
N ARG A 18 -13.53 2.41 8.14
CA ARG A 18 -14.18 3.72 7.95
C ARG A 18 -13.60 4.52 6.79
N HIS A 19 -12.53 4.04 6.16
CA HIS A 19 -12.09 4.59 4.88
C HIS A 19 -13.21 4.40 3.85
N PRO A 20 -13.63 5.46 3.12
CA PRO A 20 -14.77 5.38 2.23
C PRO A 20 -14.54 4.30 1.17
N ALA A 21 -15.27 3.20 1.26
CA ALA A 21 -15.22 2.08 0.32
C ALA A 21 -15.96 2.41 -0.99
N GLU A 22 -15.81 3.63 -1.50
CA GLU A 22 -16.37 3.98 -2.80
C GLU A 22 -15.47 3.43 -3.90
N ASN A 23 -16.10 2.73 -4.86
CA ASN A 23 -15.53 2.15 -6.09
C ASN A 23 -14.97 3.21 -7.06
N LYS A 24 -14.35 4.27 -6.55
CA LYS A 24 -13.73 5.34 -7.32
C LYS A 24 -12.22 5.27 -7.10
N SER A 25 -11.46 5.51 -8.17
CA SER A 25 -9.98 5.47 -8.21
C SER A 25 -9.28 6.09 -6.99
N GLY A 26 -9.86 7.13 -6.37
CA GLY A 26 -9.27 7.84 -5.23
C GLY A 26 -9.11 7.06 -3.92
N THR A 27 -9.94 6.03 -3.66
CA THR A 27 -9.82 5.21 -2.43
C THR A 27 -8.55 4.34 -2.42
N SER A 28 -8.06 3.96 -3.60
CA SER A 28 -6.85 3.15 -3.75
C SER A 28 -5.58 3.93 -3.39
N GLU A 29 -5.56 5.23 -3.71
CA GLU A 29 -4.43 6.12 -3.45
C GLU A 29 -4.29 6.44 -1.96
N SER A 30 -5.42 6.61 -1.26
CA SER A 30 -5.40 6.90 0.17
C SER A 30 -4.94 5.71 1.02
N ILE A 31 -5.32 4.48 0.64
CA ILE A 31 -4.81 3.25 1.27
C ILE A 31 -3.32 3.06 0.97
N LEU A 32 -2.89 3.34 -0.26
CA LEU A 32 -1.47 3.30 -0.62
C LEU A 32 -0.66 4.26 0.24
N LYS A 33 -1.14 5.48 0.46
CA LYS A 33 -0.48 6.48 1.31
C LYS A 33 -0.27 5.96 2.73
N VAL A 34 -1.29 5.35 3.35
CA VAL A 34 -1.16 4.77 4.70
C VAL A 34 -0.06 3.70 4.75
N ALA A 35 0.04 2.87 3.71
CA ALA A 35 1.07 1.84 3.65
C ALA A 35 2.48 2.42 3.51
N LEU A 36 2.63 3.48 2.69
CA LEU A 36 3.90 4.19 2.52
C LEU A 36 4.32 4.91 3.81
N ASP A 37 3.40 5.63 4.46
CA ASP A 37 3.67 6.34 5.72
C ASP A 37 4.10 5.36 6.82
N HIS A 38 3.48 4.19 6.90
CA HIS A 38 3.89 3.13 7.80
C HIS A 38 5.30 2.62 7.47
N GLY A 39 5.60 2.36 6.18
CA GLY A 39 6.93 1.97 5.73
C GLY A 39 8.01 3.00 6.10
N LYS A 40 7.73 4.29 5.88
CA LYS A 40 8.62 5.42 6.24
C LYS A 40 8.86 5.45 7.75
N THR A 41 7.79 5.33 8.54
CA THR A 41 7.86 5.35 10.03
C THR A 41 8.69 4.19 10.59
N PHE A 42 8.59 3.00 9.99
CA PHE A 42 9.38 1.83 10.40
C PHE A 42 10.79 1.80 9.80
N GLY A 43 11.17 2.80 8.99
CA GLY A 43 12.47 2.88 8.34
C GLY A 43 12.72 1.81 7.28
N ILE A 44 11.64 1.19 6.76
CA ILE A 44 11.71 0.16 5.72
C ILE A 44 11.97 0.80 4.35
N ILE A 45 11.42 1.99 4.12
CA ILE A 45 11.56 2.76 2.89
C ILE A 45 12.01 4.18 3.23
N LYS A 46 12.81 4.79 2.36
CA LYS A 46 13.37 6.13 2.48
C LYS A 46 13.01 6.99 1.27
N PRO A 47 13.15 8.33 1.36
CA PRO A 47 13.11 9.19 0.19
C PRO A 47 13.97 8.66 -0.95
N HIS A 48 13.48 8.81 -2.18
CA HIS A 48 14.09 8.34 -3.43
C HIS A 48 14.21 6.81 -3.60
N ASP A 49 13.72 6.01 -2.64
CA ASP A 49 13.60 4.57 -2.89
C ASP A 49 12.53 4.32 -3.96
N ARG A 50 12.73 3.25 -4.73
CA ARG A 50 11.75 2.78 -5.73
C ARG A 50 10.98 1.60 -5.15
N VAL A 51 9.66 1.72 -5.11
CA VAL A 51 8.77 0.66 -4.60
C VAL A 51 7.87 0.13 -5.70
N VAL A 52 7.65 -1.19 -5.67
CA VAL A 52 6.69 -1.86 -6.56
C VAL A 52 5.33 -1.87 -5.89
N VAL A 53 4.33 -1.38 -6.60
CA VAL A 53 2.96 -1.27 -6.12
C VAL A 53 2.06 -2.15 -6.97
N CYS A 54 1.51 -3.19 -6.35
CA CYS A 54 0.53 -4.10 -6.95
C CYS A 54 -0.87 -3.75 -6.44
N GLN A 55 -1.76 -3.35 -7.33
CA GLN A 55 -3.12 -2.94 -6.99
C GLN A 55 -4.14 -3.54 -7.95
N LYS A 56 -5.35 -3.78 -7.45
CA LYS A 56 -6.55 -3.98 -8.28
C LYS A 56 -7.26 -2.63 -8.42
N VAL A 57 -7.38 -2.12 -9.64
CA VAL A 57 -8.08 -0.87 -9.95
C VAL A 57 -9.25 -1.21 -10.87
N GLY A 58 -10.48 -1.11 -10.35
CA GLY A 58 -11.64 -1.68 -11.03
C GLY A 58 -11.45 -3.20 -11.22
N ASP A 59 -11.50 -3.67 -12.46
CA ASP A 59 -11.23 -5.08 -12.82
C ASP A 59 -9.81 -5.33 -13.35
N SER A 60 -8.98 -4.30 -13.42
CA SER A 60 -7.60 -4.41 -13.91
C SER A 60 -6.62 -4.74 -12.78
N SER A 61 -5.66 -5.61 -13.07
CA SER A 61 -4.48 -5.83 -12.23
C SER A 61 -3.37 -4.89 -12.69
N VAL A 62 -2.96 -3.97 -11.84
CA VAL A 62 -2.03 -2.89 -12.17
C VAL A 62 -0.76 -3.05 -11.32
N VAL A 63 0.39 -3.02 -12.00
CA VAL A 63 1.70 -2.99 -11.36
C VAL A 63 2.39 -1.69 -11.75
N LYS A 64 2.80 -0.90 -10.76
CA LYS A 64 3.52 0.37 -10.96
C LYS A 64 4.83 0.33 -10.18
N ILE A 65 5.84 1.01 -10.70
CA ILE A 65 7.05 1.35 -9.96
C ILE A 65 6.95 2.85 -9.68
N ILE A 66 7.01 3.23 -8.41
CA ILE A 66 7.00 4.63 -8.00
C ILE A 66 8.29 4.95 -7.27
N GLU A 67 8.82 6.15 -7.49
CA GLU A 67 9.85 6.73 -6.65
C GLU A 67 9.17 7.45 -5.50
N LEU A 68 9.72 7.33 -4.29
CA LEU A 68 9.19 8.01 -3.11
C LEU A 68 9.72 9.44 -3.06
N ASP A 69 8.79 10.38 -2.95
CA ASP A 69 9.11 11.77 -2.62
C ASP A 69 9.73 11.86 -1.23
N ASP A 70 10.41 12.99 -0.96
CA ASP A 70 10.93 13.38 0.35
C ASP A 70 9.91 13.14 1.49
#